data_AF-A0A2U9IV74-F1
#
_entry.id   AF-A0A2U9IV74-F1
#
_cell.length_a   1.000
_cell.length_b   1.000
_cell.length_c   1.000
_cell.angle_alpha   90.00
_cell.angle_beta   90.00
_cell.angle_gamma   90.00
#
_symmetry.space_group_name_H-M   'P 1'
#
loop_
_entity.id
_entity.type
_entity.pdbx_description
1 polymer ?
#
loop_
_entity_poly.entity_id
_entity_poly.type
_entity_poly.pdbx_seq_one_letter_code
_entity_poly.pdbx_strand_id
1 'polypeptide(L)'
;MKRELQKLLVEVKMARGKLRLWQNRLGMKAEQFRRLSVSNATRFSSLAEQYAKESEQLDNILNYLNRLDVLFEMLEIKLETIVYIDYISQDLVSVVEALREFKKATPMLSTELSILIDEFYTGFYESVQVPEPVRIKAKEEAKSILKESETIANNRTQTKIGTKA
;
A
#
# COMPACT_ATOMS: atom_id res chain seq x y z
N MET A 1 6.55 -15.05 -1.99
CA MET A 1 5.97 -13.85 -2.65
C MET A 1 5.84 -12.66 -1.69
N LYS A 2 5.17 -12.79 -0.53
CA LYS A 2 4.97 -11.68 0.43
C LYS A 2 6.26 -11.02 0.95
N ARG A 3 7.25 -11.82 1.37
CA ARG A 3 8.56 -11.30 1.80
C ARG A 3 9.30 -10.58 0.69
N GLU A 4 9.21 -11.06 -0.55
CA GLU A 4 9.88 -10.44 -1.70
C GLU A 4 9.25 -9.08 -2.05
N LEU A 5 7.92 -8.97 -2.05
CA LEU A 5 7.24 -7.69 -2.28
C LEU A 5 7.48 -6.67 -1.15
N GLN A 6 7.44 -7.11 0.10
CA GLN A 6 7.77 -6.26 1.25
C GLN A 6 9.23 -5.80 1.21
N LYS A 7 10.15 -6.71 0.85
CA LYS A 7 11.57 -6.39 0.67
C LYS A 7 11.76 -5.39 -0.47
N LEU A 8 11.09 -5.59 -1.60
CA LEU A 8 11.13 -4.66 -2.73
C LEU A 8 10.60 -3.28 -2.34
N LEU A 9 9.51 -3.20 -1.57
CA LEU A 9 9.00 -1.92 -1.04
C LEU A 9 10.07 -1.20 -0.19
N VAL A 10 10.76 -1.93 0.69
CA VAL A 10 11.87 -1.38 1.50
C VAL A 10 13.02 -0.92 0.60
N GLU A 11 13.37 -1.70 -0.42
CA GLU A 11 14.42 -1.35 -1.39
C GLU A 11 14.08 -0.08 -2.17
N VAL A 12 12.84 0.10 -2.61
CA VAL A 12 12.36 1.32 -3.28
C VAL A 12 12.44 2.52 -2.34
N LYS A 13 11.97 2.39 -1.09
CA LYS A 13 12.07 3.47 -0.08
C LYS A 13 13.52 3.88 0.16
N MET A 14 14.43 2.91 0.28
CA MET A 14 15.87 3.17 0.42
C MET A 14 16.45 3.86 -0.82
N ALA A 15 16.05 3.44 -2.01
CA ALA A 15 16.50 4.04 -3.27
C ALA A 15 16.06 5.50 -3.38
N ARG A 16 14.80 5.83 -3.03
CA ARG A 16 14.33 7.23 -2.93
C ARG A 16 15.13 8.05 -1.93
N GLY A 17 15.43 7.49 -0.76
CA GLY A 17 16.29 8.14 0.24
C GLY A 17 17.67 8.48 -0.31
N LYS A 18 18.32 7.54 -1.00
CA LYS A 18 19.62 7.77 -1.66
C LYS A 18 19.54 8.81 -2.77
N LEU A 19 18.49 8.76 -3.58
CA LEU A 19 18.24 9.70 -4.68
C LEU A 19 18.11 11.14 -4.16
N ARG A 20 17.36 11.35 -3.07
CA ARG A 20 17.24 12.65 -2.40
C ARG A 20 18.56 13.18 -1.88
N LEU A 21 19.42 12.31 -1.33
CA LEU A 21 20.76 12.71 -0.91
C LEU A 21 21.61 13.17 -2.11
N TRP A 22 21.50 12.51 -3.26
CA TRP A 22 22.19 12.92 -4.49
C TRP A 22 21.64 14.24 -5.04
N GLN A 23 20.32 14.39 -5.11
CA GLN A 23 19.67 15.64 -5.52
C GLN A 23 20.14 16.82 -4.67
N ASN A 24 20.18 16.65 -3.34
CA ASN A 24 20.66 17.72 -2.44
C ASN A 24 22.12 18.09 -2.71
N ARG A 25 23.00 17.10 -2.89
CA ARG A 25 24.43 17.35 -3.18
C ARG A 25 24.62 18.06 -4.51
N LEU A 26 23.93 17.61 -5.56
CA LEU A 26 24.02 18.23 -6.88
C LEU A 26 23.39 19.63 -6.90
N GLY A 27 22.28 19.83 -6.19
CA GLY A 27 21.64 21.14 -6.02
C GLY A 27 22.55 22.17 -5.35
N MET A 28 23.23 21.79 -4.27
CA MET A 28 24.22 22.66 -3.62
C MET A 28 25.37 23.02 -4.58
N LYS A 29 25.84 22.06 -5.37
CA LYS A 29 26.93 22.28 -6.34
C LYS A 29 26.49 23.18 -7.50
N ALA A 30 25.28 22.98 -8.04
CA ALA A 30 24.69 23.80 -9.09
C ALA A 30 24.57 25.26 -8.65
N GLU A 31 24.09 25.47 -7.41
CA GLU A 31 23.97 26.80 -6.81
C GLU A 31 25.34 27.44 -6.55
N GLN A 32 26.33 26.66 -6.11
CA GLN A 32 27.70 27.16 -5.96
C GLN A 32 28.27 27.66 -7.30
N PHE A 33 28.10 26.89 -8.38
CA PHE A 33 28.54 27.33 -9.70
C PHE A 33 27.79 28.56 -10.20
N ARG A 34 26.48 28.65 -9.93
CA ARG A 34 25.68 29.84 -10.26
C ARG A 34 26.23 31.09 -9.57
N ARG A 35 26.57 31.00 -8.28
CA ARG A 35 27.19 32.10 -7.52
C ARG A 35 28.57 32.48 -8.07
N LEU A 36 29.40 31.49 -8.38
CA LEU A 36 30.73 31.71 -8.96
C LEU A 36 30.65 32.35 -10.35
N SER A 37 29.65 31.99 -11.15
CA SER A 37 29.40 32.63 -12.44
C SER A 37 29.12 34.13 -12.26
N VAL A 38 28.17 34.47 -11.38
CA VAL A 38 27.80 35.87 -11.10
C VAL A 38 28.98 36.67 -10.54
N SER A 39 29.75 36.11 -9.60
CA SER A 39 30.87 36.82 -8.99
C SER A 39 32.02 37.11 -9.96
N ASN A 40 32.19 36.27 -10.99
CA ASN A 40 33.29 36.39 -11.95
C ASN A 40 32.89 37.10 -13.25
N ALA A 41 31.59 37.38 -13.46
CA ALA A 41 31.06 37.90 -14.73
C ALA A 41 31.76 39.17 -15.24
N THR A 42 32.19 40.05 -14.33
CA THR A 42 32.78 41.35 -14.68
C THR A 42 34.29 41.33 -14.88
N ARG A 43 35.01 40.38 -14.26
CA ARG A 43 36.49 40.30 -14.26
C ARG A 43 37.04 39.14 -15.06
N PHE A 44 36.31 38.03 -15.13
CA PHE A 44 36.71 36.79 -15.78
C PHE A 44 35.51 36.19 -16.52
N SER A 45 35.11 36.83 -17.62
CA SER A 45 33.89 36.49 -18.38
C SER A 45 33.89 35.05 -18.91
N SER A 46 35.01 34.57 -19.43
CA SER A 46 35.15 33.19 -19.93
C SER A 46 34.97 32.15 -18.81
N LEU A 47 35.50 32.42 -17.62
CA LEU A 47 35.35 31.57 -16.45
C LEU A 47 33.91 31.59 -15.92
N ALA A 48 33.28 32.76 -15.93
CA ALA A 48 31.87 32.90 -15.56
C ALA A 48 30.94 32.10 -16.50
N GLU A 49 31.23 32.10 -17.81
CA GLU A 49 30.49 31.31 -18.79
C GLU A 49 30.65 29.80 -18.56
N GLN A 50 31.86 29.34 -18.23
CA GLN A 50 32.10 27.93 -17.88
C GLN A 50 31.29 27.51 -16.65
N TYR A 51 31.28 28.32 -15.58
CA TYR A 51 30.46 28.04 -14.40
C TYR A 51 28.95 28.05 -14.71
N ALA A 52 28.49 28.91 -15.61
CA ALA A 52 27.09 28.91 -16.03
C ALA A 52 26.72 27.59 -16.73
N LYS A 53 27.57 27.11 -17.65
CA LYS A 53 27.36 25.83 -18.35
C LYS A 53 27.35 24.64 -17.38
N GLU A 54 28.29 24.60 -16.43
CA GLU A 54 28.33 23.55 -15.40
C GLU A 54 27.08 23.57 -14.50
N SER A 55 26.60 24.76 -14.12
CA SER A 55 25.35 24.91 -13.37
C SER A 55 24.14 24.38 -14.15
N GLU A 56 24.03 24.74 -15.43
CA GLU A 56 22.95 24.29 -16.31
C GLU A 56 22.96 22.77 -16.52
N GLN A 57 24.14 22.16 -16.70
CA GLN A 57 24.26 20.72 -16.80
C GLN A 57 23.77 20.01 -15.53
N LEU A 58 24.13 20.55 -14.35
CA LEU A 58 23.66 20.00 -13.08
C LEU A 58 22.15 20.18 -12.89
N ASP A 59 21.57 21.32 -13.27
CA ASP A 59 20.13 21.55 -13.25
C ASP A 59 19.39 20.55 -14.16
N ASN A 60 19.94 20.26 -15.34
CA ASN A 60 19.39 19.24 -16.25
C ASN A 60 19.43 17.84 -15.61
N ILE A 61 20.54 17.46 -14.97
CA ILE A 61 20.64 16.18 -14.25
C ILE A 61 19.62 16.14 -13.11
N LEU A 62 19.48 17.21 -12.34
CA LEU A 62 18.49 17.31 -11.26
C LEU A 62 17.07 17.10 -11.76
N ASN A 63 16.72 17.65 -12.93
CA ASN A 63 15.41 17.44 -13.54
C ASN A 63 15.16 15.96 -13.88
N TYR A 64 16.16 15.23 -14.37
CA TYR A 64 16.05 13.79 -14.58
C TYR A 64 15.90 13.02 -13.27
N LEU A 65 16.67 13.38 -12.23
CA LEU A 65 16.56 12.73 -10.92
C LEU A 65 15.20 12.99 -10.28
N ASN A 66 14.63 14.19 -10.44
CA ASN A 66 13.27 14.50 -9.97
C ASN A 66 12.23 13.61 -10.65
N ARG A 67 12.32 13.42 -11.96
CA ARG A 67 11.43 12.50 -12.70
C ARG A 67 11.58 11.06 -12.20
N LEU A 68 12.80 10.62 -11.89
CA LEU A 68 13.05 9.30 -11.34
C LEU A 68 12.45 9.13 -9.93
N ASP A 69 12.53 10.16 -9.07
CA ASP A 69 11.92 10.11 -7.73
C ASP A 69 10.39 9.96 -7.83
N VAL A 70 9.75 10.67 -8.77
CA VAL A 70 8.31 10.52 -9.04
C VAL A 70 7.98 9.10 -9.49
N LEU A 71 8.79 8.49 -10.38
CA LEU A 71 8.57 7.11 -10.79
C LEU A 71 8.70 6.12 -9.61
N PHE A 72 9.68 6.33 -8.72
CA PHE A 72 9.82 5.52 -7.52
C PHE A 72 8.69 5.73 -6.52
N GLU A 73 8.18 6.95 -6.39
CA GLU A 73 6.99 7.24 -5.59
C GLU A 73 5.76 6.51 -6.11
N MET A 74 5.52 6.57 -7.41
CA MET A 74 4.42 5.83 -8.04
C MET A 74 4.56 4.33 -7.80
N LEU A 75 5.79 3.79 -7.94
CA LEU A 75 6.06 2.38 -7.67
C LEU A 75 5.80 2.00 -6.21
N GLU A 76 6.27 2.83 -5.26
CA GLU A 76 6.06 2.65 -3.83
C GLU A 76 4.57 2.57 -3.49
N ILE A 77 3.77 3.52 -3.97
CA ILE A 77 2.31 3.55 -3.76
C ILE A 77 1.66 2.27 -4.28
N LYS A 78 2.06 1.80 -5.48
CA LYS A 78 1.51 0.57 -6.05
C LYS A 78 1.91 -0.67 -5.27
N LEU A 79 3.15 -0.75 -4.79
CA LEU A 79 3.62 -1.85 -3.95
C LEU A 79 2.88 -1.87 -2.60
N GLU A 80 2.70 -0.72 -1.95
CA GLU A 80 1.91 -0.62 -0.72
C GLU A 80 0.47 -1.06 -0.96
N THR A 81 -0.13 -0.59 -2.05
CA THR A 81 -1.50 -0.98 -2.42
C THR A 81 -1.64 -2.48 -2.60
N ILE A 82 -0.69 -3.13 -3.28
CA ILE A 82 -0.70 -4.60 -3.47
C ILE A 82 -0.60 -5.32 -2.12
N VAL A 83 0.25 -4.85 -1.21
CA VAL A 83 0.37 -5.41 0.14
C VAL A 83 -0.92 -5.26 0.93
N TYR A 84 -1.60 -4.11 0.83
CA TYR A 84 -2.91 -3.90 1.46
C TYR A 84 -4.01 -4.77 0.83
N ILE A 85 -4.05 -4.90 -0.49
CA ILE A 85 -5.01 -5.77 -1.18
C ILE A 85 -4.81 -7.22 -0.75
N ASP A 86 -3.56 -7.69 -0.64
CA ASP A 86 -3.25 -9.03 -0.13
C ASP A 86 -3.81 -9.24 1.28
N TYR A 87 -3.64 -8.26 2.18
CA TYR A 87 -4.22 -8.28 3.52
C TYR A 87 -5.76 -8.36 3.48
N ILE A 88 -6.41 -7.45 2.74
CA ILE A 88 -7.88 -7.41 2.60
C ILE A 88 -8.41 -8.73 2.01
N SER A 89 -7.71 -9.28 1.02
CA SER A 89 -8.10 -10.54 0.39
C SER A 89 -8.06 -11.72 1.37
N GLN A 90 -7.11 -11.74 2.30
CA GLN A 90 -7.05 -12.76 3.35
C GLN A 90 -8.22 -12.63 4.33
N ASP A 91 -8.48 -11.40 4.79
CA ASP A 91 -9.61 -11.12 5.69
C ASP A 91 -10.94 -11.51 5.03
N LEU A 92 -11.09 -11.25 3.73
CA LEU A 92 -12.26 -11.66 2.96
C LEU A 92 -12.47 -13.18 2.97
N VAL A 93 -11.40 -13.96 2.80
CA VAL A 93 -11.49 -15.44 2.91
C VAL A 93 -11.96 -15.85 4.30
N SER A 94 -11.44 -15.21 5.36
CA SER A 94 -11.84 -15.48 6.75
C SER A 94 -13.32 -15.18 6.99
N VAL A 95 -13.87 -14.11 6.40
CA VAL A 95 -15.31 -13.79 6.45
C VAL A 95 -16.15 -14.84 5.72
N VAL A 96 -15.72 -15.29 4.53
CA VAL A 96 -16.44 -16.33 3.77
C VAL A 96 -16.43 -17.67 4.52
N GLU A 97 -15.31 -18.05 5.13
CA GLU A 97 -15.26 -19.24 6.00
C GLU A 97 -16.13 -19.06 7.27
N ALA A 98 -16.28 -17.83 7.79
CA ALA A 98 -17.20 -17.54 8.89
C ALA A 98 -18.67 -17.77 8.53
N LEU A 99 -19.09 -17.54 7.28
CA LEU A 99 -20.45 -17.90 6.81
C LEU A 99 -20.70 -19.41 6.93
N ARG A 100 -19.69 -20.22 6.57
CA ARG A 100 -19.77 -21.68 6.68
C ARG A 100 -19.83 -22.13 8.14
N GLU A 101 -19.03 -21.53 9.01
CA GLU A 101 -19.07 -21.81 10.45
C GLU A 101 -20.38 -21.36 11.09
N PHE A 102 -20.94 -20.21 10.68
CA PHE A 102 -22.25 -19.73 11.12
C PHE A 102 -23.36 -20.74 10.82
N LYS A 103 -23.39 -21.28 9.60
CA LYS A 103 -24.34 -22.32 9.22
C LYS A 103 -24.21 -23.58 10.09
N LYS A 104 -23.00 -24.03 10.39
CA LYS A 104 -22.77 -25.19 11.27
C LYS A 104 -23.21 -24.91 12.71
N ALA A 105 -22.95 -23.71 13.21
CA ALA A 105 -23.34 -23.28 14.55
C ALA A 105 -24.85 -23.09 14.69
N THR A 106 -25.57 -22.91 13.57
CA THR A 106 -27.01 -22.62 13.54
C THR A 106 -27.77 -23.70 12.76
N PRO A 107 -27.81 -24.96 13.25
CA PRO A 107 -28.43 -26.08 12.53
C PRO A 107 -29.96 -25.94 12.33
N MET A 108 -30.60 -24.97 12.99
CA MET A 108 -32.02 -24.65 12.87
C MET A 108 -32.31 -23.60 11.77
N LEU A 109 -31.31 -23.19 10.98
CA LEU A 109 -31.51 -22.32 9.82
C LEU A 109 -32.51 -22.96 8.84
N SER A 110 -33.39 -22.14 8.26
CA SER A 110 -34.28 -22.62 7.19
C SER A 110 -33.45 -23.16 6.01
N THR A 111 -34.05 -24.06 5.24
CA THR A 111 -33.42 -24.63 4.04
C THR A 111 -33.00 -23.53 3.05
N GLU A 112 -33.85 -22.53 2.85
CA GLU A 112 -33.60 -21.39 1.96
C GLU A 112 -32.36 -20.60 2.38
N LEU A 113 -32.25 -20.23 3.67
CA LEU A 113 -31.10 -19.50 4.18
C LEU A 113 -29.83 -20.36 4.16
N SER A 114 -29.97 -21.67 4.41
CA SER A 114 -28.85 -22.61 4.32
C SER A 114 -28.30 -22.73 2.90
N ILE A 115 -29.18 -22.72 1.89
CA ILE A 115 -28.80 -22.73 0.47
C ILE A 115 -28.11 -21.42 0.10
N LEU A 116 -28.68 -20.27 0.51
CA LEU A 116 -28.10 -18.95 0.25
C LEU A 116 -26.64 -18.85 0.75
N ILE A 117 -26.37 -19.37 1.95
CA ILE A 117 -25.01 -19.41 2.51
C ILE A 117 -24.08 -20.28 1.65
N ASP A 118 -24.56 -21.45 1.20
CA ASP A 118 -23.77 -22.33 0.34
C ASP A 118 -23.49 -21.70 -1.02
N GLU A 119 -24.45 -20.96 -1.60
CA GLU A 119 -24.28 -20.24 -2.86
C GLU A 119 -23.20 -19.17 -2.75
N PHE A 120 -23.21 -18.36 -1.68
CA PHE A 120 -22.15 -17.37 -1.45
C PHE A 120 -20.77 -18.02 -1.24
N TYR A 121 -20.71 -19.10 -0.45
CA TYR A 121 -19.47 -19.82 -0.21
C TYR A 121 -18.91 -20.40 -1.52
N THR A 122 -19.75 -21.10 -2.28
CA THR A 122 -19.37 -21.77 -3.52
C THR A 122 -18.99 -20.75 -4.59
N GLY A 123 -19.83 -19.74 -4.80
CA GLY A 123 -19.57 -18.68 -5.78
C GLY A 123 -18.27 -17.92 -5.51
N PHE A 124 -17.92 -17.70 -4.24
CA PHE A 124 -16.62 -17.09 -3.89
C PHE A 124 -15.43 -17.97 -4.30
N TYR A 125 -15.44 -19.26 -3.96
CA TYR A 125 -14.34 -20.17 -4.28
C TYR A 125 -14.26 -20.57 -5.76
N GLU A 126 -15.35 -20.42 -6.51
CA GLU A 126 -15.35 -20.50 -7.98
C GLU A 126 -14.73 -19.26 -8.62
N SER A 127 -14.94 -18.09 -8.01
CA SER A 127 -14.48 -16.80 -8.55
C SER A 127 -13.05 -16.43 -8.13
N VAL A 128 -12.56 -16.97 -7.00
CA VAL A 128 -11.29 -16.59 -6.39
C VAL A 128 -10.44 -17.81 -6.08
N GLN A 129 -9.24 -17.88 -6.68
CA GLN A 129 -8.29 -18.93 -6.37
C GLN A 129 -7.55 -18.62 -5.07
N VAL A 130 -7.94 -19.31 -3.99
CA VAL A 130 -7.34 -19.14 -2.66
C VAL A 130 -6.29 -20.24 -2.42
N PRO A 131 -5.04 -19.91 -2.09
CA PRO A 131 -4.04 -20.91 -1.72
C PRO A 131 -4.41 -21.67 -0.43
N GLU A 132 -4.14 -22.97 -0.38
CA GLU A 132 -4.50 -23.83 0.76
C GLU A 132 -4.00 -23.33 2.13
N PRO A 133 -2.76 -22.82 2.28
CA PRO A 133 -2.29 -22.28 3.56
C PRO A 133 -3.13 -21.10 4.07
N VAL A 134 -3.64 -20.26 3.17
CA VAL A 134 -4.52 -19.14 3.53
C VAL A 134 -5.86 -19.66 4.00
N ARG A 135 -6.40 -20.69 3.34
CA ARG A 135 -7.67 -21.31 3.71
C ARG A 135 -7.63 -21.96 5.10
N ILE A 136 -6.52 -22.60 5.45
CA ILE A 136 -6.34 -23.22 6.78
C ILE A 136 -6.39 -22.13 7.87
N LYS A 137 -5.60 -21.06 7.70
CA LYS A 137 -5.57 -19.93 8.64
C LYS A 137 -6.94 -19.24 8.75
N ALA A 138 -7.60 -19.04 7.61
CA ALA A 138 -8.90 -18.39 7.55
C ALA A 138 -10.00 -19.15 8.34
N LYS A 139 -9.95 -20.49 8.37
CA LYS A 139 -10.88 -21.29 9.20
C LYS A 139 -10.68 -21.09 10.70
N GLU A 140 -9.46 -20.83 11.15
CA GLU A 140 -9.18 -20.52 12.55
C GLU A 140 -9.70 -19.11 12.91
N GLU A 141 -9.45 -18.15 12.03
CA GLU A 141 -9.90 -16.76 12.19
C GLU A 141 -11.43 -16.60 12.07
N ALA A 142 -12.08 -17.43 11.25
CA ALA A 142 -13.53 -17.43 11.06
C ALA A 142 -14.32 -17.51 12.37
N LYS A 143 -13.84 -18.27 13.36
CA LYS A 143 -14.47 -18.37 14.69
C LYS A 143 -14.38 -17.07 15.48
N SER A 144 -13.28 -16.32 15.32
CA SER A 144 -13.12 -14.99 15.93
C SER A 144 -14.08 -13.99 15.28
N ILE A 145 -14.17 -14.00 13.96
CA ILE A 145 -15.09 -13.16 13.18
C ILE A 145 -16.54 -13.45 13.58
N LEU A 146 -16.90 -14.73 13.78
CA LEU A 146 -18.23 -15.11 14.25
C LEU A 146 -18.56 -14.45 15.61
N LYS A 147 -17.65 -14.55 16.59
CA LYS A 147 -17.83 -13.92 17.92
C LYS A 147 -17.91 -12.40 17.85
N GLU A 148 -17.10 -11.78 17.00
CA GLU A 148 -17.16 -10.34 16.76
C GLU A 148 -18.51 -9.94 16.16
N SER A 149 -19.03 -10.73 15.21
CA SER A 149 -20.34 -10.49 14.60
C SER A 149 -21.48 -10.55 15.61
N GLU A 150 -21.44 -11.50 16.56
CA GLU A 150 -22.40 -11.60 17.66
C GLU A 150 -22.31 -10.37 18.58
N THR A 151 -21.10 -9.94 18.91
CA THR A 151 -20.87 -8.74 19.74
C THR A 151 -21.45 -7.50 19.07
N ILE A 152 -21.21 -7.31 17.77
CA ILE A 152 -21.75 -6.20 16.99
C ILE A 152 -23.28 -6.25 16.95
N ALA A 153 -23.87 -7.43 16.73
CA ALA A 153 -25.33 -7.61 16.71
C ALA A 153 -25.98 -7.29 18.06
N ASN A 154 -25.37 -7.75 19.15
CA ASN A 154 -25.82 -7.46 20.51
C ASN A 154 -25.76 -5.97 20.82
N ASN A 155 -24.67 -5.29 20.44
CA ASN A 155 -24.54 -3.84 20.61
C ASN A 155 -25.62 -3.08 19.84
N ARG A 156 -25.89 -3.45 18.58
CA ARG A 156 -26.97 -2.83 17.77
C ARG A 156 -28.34 -2.96 18.43
N THR A 157 -28.57 -4.08 19.13
CA THR A 157 -29.83 -4.34 19.83
C THR A 157 -29.94 -3.48 21.10
N GLN A 158 -28.85 -3.36 21.87
CA GLN A 158 -28.79 -2.51 23.05
C GLN A 158 -28.93 -1.02 22.74
N THR A 159 -28.30 -0.52 21.67
CA THR A 159 -28.43 0.88 21.25
C THR A 159 -29.88 1.24 20.90
N LYS A 160 -30.62 0.34 20.26
CA LYS A 160 -32.05 0.53 19.91
C LYS A 160 -32.98 0.53 21.13
N ILE A 161 -32.60 -0.15 22.22
CA ILE A 161 -33.37 -0.16 23.47
C ILE A 161 -33.08 1.11 24.28
N GLY A 162 -31.82 1.59 24.29
CA GLY A 162 -31.41 2.82 24.98
C GLY A 162 -31.90 4.14 24.34
N THR A 163 -32.32 4.13 23.06
CA THR A 163 -32.95 5.32 22.42
C THR A 163 -34.46 5.41 22.64
N LYS A 164 -35.07 4.44 23.34
CA LYS A 164 -36.49 4.41 23.68
C LYS A 164 -36.78 4.71 25.16
N ALA A 165 -35.80 5.24 25.91
CA ALA A 165 -35.96 5.68 27.29
C ALA A 165 -35.96 7.21 27.37
#